data_AF-G4SW90-F1
#
_entry.id   AF-G4SW90-F1
#
_cell.length_a   1.000
_cell.length_b   1.000
_cell.length_c   1.000
_cell.angle_alpha   90.00
_cell.angle_beta   90.00
_cell.angle_gamma   90.00
#
_symmetry.space_group_name_H-M   'P 1'
#
loop_
_entity.id
_entity.type
_entity.pdbx_description
1 polymer ?
#
loop_
_entity_poly.entity_id
_entity_poly.type
_entity_poly.pdbx_seq_one_letter_code
_entity_poly.pdbx_strand_id
1 'polypeptide(L)'
;MITDEIMITMAATLSTTLIIMLLAIRNTVHKKRLRRSLDWLETAKHSKYDTAHFQDLKNGIDPAYIYSGNSSTSTFKLSLKISFGIAVLLGFSWWTFQLFTKGVLIWAAVSGLFAVIGLILPFLIWREVRQREEIKSRAGRTLKQIEKNLKQSHSEISEQSRKPAASTVSIIESAPVRDTTIRVEQKIPIPEDSVLRRHLLSQLRTEVEATLFPRPADCVLLRHYGQLVESEAENRLLNPEALQRFKLIDGIEIPDAAASASIIDVKEKSSPIELAIVGTPSKSDFKHEIPEDSVLRRHWLTQLRTEIETSLFPRPTEATLQRHYDQLIEAELASHLKWNTNWIR
;
A
#
# COMPACT_ATOMS: atom_id res chain seq x y z
N MET A 1 49.54 29.89 22.46
CA MET A 1 49.69 28.55 23.08
C MET A 1 48.37 28.00 23.59
N ILE A 2 47.77 28.50 24.69
CA ILE A 2 46.48 27.96 25.18
C ILE A 2 45.35 28.10 24.14
N THR A 3 45.36 29.18 23.35
CA THR A 3 44.39 29.41 22.27
C THR A 3 44.49 28.41 21.12
N ASP A 4 45.70 27.91 20.83
CA ASP A 4 45.95 27.05 19.67
C ASP A 4 45.49 25.61 19.95
N GLU A 5 45.72 25.12 21.17
CA GLU A 5 45.22 23.82 21.64
C GLU A 5 43.68 23.79 21.69
N ILE A 6 43.05 24.89 22.12
CA ILE A 6 41.59 25.02 22.13
C ILE A 6 41.03 25.02 20.69
N MET A 7 41.69 25.68 19.73
CA MET A 7 41.24 25.63 18.33
C MET A 7 41.35 24.23 17.72
N ILE A 8 42.44 23.51 17.99
CA ILE A 8 42.64 22.15 17.45
C ILE A 8 41.57 21.19 18.00
N THR A 9 41.28 21.27 19.31
CA THR A 9 40.24 20.43 19.94
C THR A 9 38.83 20.79 19.44
N MET A 10 38.53 22.07 19.24
CA MET A 10 37.30 22.55 18.59
C MET A 10 37.16 22.02 17.16
N ALA A 11 38.21 22.09 16.35
CA ALA A 11 38.17 21.59 14.98
C ALA A 11 37.95 20.07 14.92
N ALA A 12 38.60 19.31 15.82
CA ALA A 12 38.44 17.86 15.90
C ALA A 12 37.01 17.46 16.34
N THR A 13 36.44 18.16 17.33
CA THR A 13 35.07 17.89 17.80
C THR A 13 34.02 18.27 16.76
N LEU A 14 34.19 19.37 16.04
CA LEU A 14 33.32 19.73 14.91
C LEU A 14 33.40 18.72 13.77
N SER A 15 34.59 18.27 13.39
CA SER A 15 34.77 17.25 12.35
C SER A 15 34.10 15.92 12.74
N THR A 16 34.31 15.45 13.97
CA THR A 16 33.70 14.20 14.45
C THR A 16 32.18 14.27 14.54
N THR A 17 31.62 15.39 15.03
CA THR A 17 30.16 15.58 15.06
C THR A 17 29.56 15.60 13.66
N LEU A 18 30.21 16.24 12.69
CA LEU A 18 29.77 16.27 11.29
C LEU A 18 29.79 14.87 10.67
N ILE A 19 30.84 14.07 10.92
CA ILE A 19 30.91 12.67 10.47
C ILE A 19 29.78 11.84 11.09
N ILE A 20 29.52 11.98 12.40
CA ILE A 20 28.42 11.28 13.08
C ILE A 20 27.08 11.68 12.47
N MET A 21 26.87 12.96 12.15
CA MET A 21 25.67 13.48 11.52
C MET A 21 25.47 12.89 10.11
N LEU A 22 26.52 12.84 9.29
CA LEU A 22 26.46 12.22 7.95
C LEU A 22 26.14 10.72 8.02
N LEU A 23 26.74 10.01 8.98
CA LEU A 23 26.43 8.60 9.23
C LEU A 23 24.97 8.42 9.64
N ALA A 24 24.45 9.28 10.52
CA ALA A 24 23.05 9.26 10.93
C ALA A 24 22.10 9.49 9.73
N ILE A 25 22.38 10.48 8.88
CA ILE A 25 21.60 10.77 7.67
C ILE A 25 21.59 9.55 6.74
N ARG A 26 22.76 8.99 6.42
CA ARG A 26 22.86 7.77 5.59
C ARG A 26 22.04 6.61 6.17
N ASN A 27 22.06 6.46 7.50
CA ASN A 27 21.31 5.40 8.18
C ASN A 27 19.79 5.62 8.09
N THR A 28 19.32 6.86 8.20
CA THR A 28 17.88 7.18 8.06
C THR A 28 17.35 6.90 6.66
N VAL A 29 18.12 7.20 5.61
CA VAL A 29 17.76 6.92 4.22
C VAL A 29 17.65 5.41 4.00
N HIS A 30 18.64 4.65 4.47
CA HIS A 30 18.62 3.19 4.36
C HIS A 30 17.42 2.58 5.11
N LYS A 31 17.05 3.13 6.28
CA LYS A 31 15.87 2.71 7.04
C LYS A 31 14.57 2.98 6.29
N LYS A 32 14.45 4.12 5.60
CA LYS A 32 13.27 4.41 4.77
C LYS A 32 13.15 3.43 3.60
N ARG A 33 14.26 3.08 2.95
CA ARG A 33 14.28 2.09 1.87
C ARG A 33 13.82 0.70 2.37
N LEU A 34 14.31 0.29 3.54
CA LEU A 34 13.97 -1.01 4.12
C LEU A 34 12.51 -1.13 4.55
N ARG A 35 11.91 -0.03 5.03
CA ARG A 35 10.47 0.01 5.34
C ARG A 35 9.63 -0.16 4.08
N ARG A 36 9.94 0.57 3.01
CA ARG A 36 9.25 0.43 1.72
C ARG A 36 9.32 -0.99 1.17
N SER A 37 10.48 -1.65 1.26
CA SER A 37 10.60 -3.05 0.82
C SER A 37 9.77 -4.01 1.68
N LEU A 38 9.63 -3.72 2.98
CA LEU A 38 8.85 -4.56 3.88
C LEU A 38 7.34 -4.38 3.66
N ASP A 39 6.88 -3.14 3.50
CA ASP A 39 5.48 -2.84 3.16
C ASP A 39 5.11 -3.48 1.81
N TRP A 40 6.03 -3.42 0.84
CA TRP A 40 5.84 -4.09 -0.46
C TRP A 40 5.71 -5.61 -0.31
N LEU A 41 6.56 -6.22 0.52
CA LEU A 41 6.54 -7.66 0.79
C LEU A 41 5.25 -8.09 1.53
N GLU A 42 4.72 -7.22 2.40
CA GLU A 42 3.44 -7.42 3.05
C GLU A 42 2.26 -7.34 2.07
N THR A 43 2.27 -6.36 1.16
CA THR A 43 1.26 -6.30 0.09
C THR A 43 1.33 -7.49 -0.86
N ALA A 44 2.54 -7.99 -1.17
CA ALA A 44 2.74 -9.14 -2.03
C ALA A 44 2.19 -10.44 -1.42
N LYS A 45 2.19 -10.57 -0.08
CA LYS A 45 1.64 -11.74 0.64
C LYS A 45 0.17 -12.03 0.29
N HIS A 46 -0.60 -10.98 0.01
CA HIS A 46 -2.04 -11.09 -0.24
C HIS A 46 -2.39 -11.27 -1.72
N SER A 47 -1.44 -11.04 -2.62
CA SER A 47 -1.65 -11.21 -4.05
C SER A 47 -1.15 -12.59 -4.48
N LYS A 48 -1.92 -13.28 -5.34
CA LYS A 48 -1.52 -14.54 -6.00
C LYS A 48 -0.41 -14.27 -7.02
N TYR A 49 0.75 -13.82 -6.58
CA TYR A 49 1.86 -13.49 -7.46
C TYR A 49 2.59 -14.74 -7.95
N ASP A 50 3.14 -14.58 -9.15
CA ASP A 50 4.02 -15.51 -9.84
C ASP A 50 5.28 -15.79 -9.01
N THR A 51 5.55 -17.08 -8.80
CA THR A 51 6.70 -17.62 -8.06
C THR A 51 8.05 -17.06 -8.52
N ALA A 52 8.17 -16.70 -9.80
CA ALA A 52 9.39 -16.14 -10.36
C ALA A 52 9.76 -14.77 -9.76
N HIS A 53 8.77 -13.89 -9.59
CA HIS A 53 9.00 -12.54 -9.04
C HIS A 53 9.37 -12.59 -7.55
N PHE A 54 8.85 -13.57 -6.81
CA PHE A 54 9.24 -13.77 -5.41
C PHE A 54 10.70 -14.19 -5.27
N GLN A 55 11.20 -15.06 -6.16
CA GLN A 55 12.60 -15.47 -6.15
C GLN A 55 13.54 -14.33 -6.51
N ASP A 56 13.20 -13.50 -7.50
CA ASP A 56 14.02 -12.33 -7.85
C ASP A 56 14.10 -11.33 -6.68
N LEU A 57 12.98 -11.10 -6.00
CA LEU A 57 12.95 -10.29 -4.79
C LEU A 57 13.80 -10.90 -3.66
N LYS A 58 13.73 -12.22 -3.49
CA LYS A 58 14.54 -12.95 -2.49
C LYS A 58 16.04 -12.81 -2.80
N ASN A 59 16.42 -12.85 -4.07
CA ASN A 59 17.80 -12.67 -4.51
C ASN A 59 18.28 -11.22 -4.34
N GLY A 60 17.39 -10.23 -4.51
CA GLY A 60 17.69 -8.83 -4.25
C GLY A 60 17.82 -8.46 -2.76
N ILE A 61 17.24 -9.27 -1.87
CA ILE A 61 17.43 -9.11 -0.43
C ILE A 61 18.68 -9.89 -0.02
N ASP A 62 19.76 -9.14 0.17
CA ASP A 62 21.06 -9.66 0.56
C ASP A 62 20.93 -10.68 1.71
N PRO A 63 21.23 -11.97 1.50
CA PRO A 63 20.96 -13.03 2.47
C PRO A 63 21.71 -12.83 3.78
N ALA A 64 22.81 -12.08 3.74
CA ALA A 64 23.53 -11.61 4.92
C ALA A 64 22.65 -10.81 5.90
N TYR A 65 21.63 -10.11 5.39
CA TYR A 65 20.72 -9.32 6.23
C TYR A 65 19.71 -10.19 7.00
N ILE A 66 19.26 -11.29 6.37
CA ILE A 66 18.26 -12.22 6.91
C ILE A 66 18.93 -13.24 7.85
N TYR A 67 20.11 -13.72 7.48
CA TYR A 67 20.84 -14.75 8.23
C TYR A 67 21.87 -14.20 9.23
N SER A 68 21.90 -12.88 9.49
CA SER A 68 22.64 -12.31 10.63
C SER A 68 21.95 -12.64 11.97
N GLY A 69 21.66 -13.92 12.20
CA GLY A 69 21.12 -14.42 13.45
C GLY A 69 22.22 -14.46 14.51
N ASN A 70 22.02 -13.73 15.60
CA ASN A 70 22.67 -13.95 16.90
C ASN A 70 24.19 -14.17 16.92
N SER A 71 24.96 -13.63 15.97
CA SER A 71 26.40 -13.65 16.13
C SER A 71 26.74 -12.78 17.34
N SER A 72 27.34 -13.38 18.37
CA SER A 72 27.84 -12.74 19.61
C SER A 72 28.60 -11.43 19.38
N THR A 73 29.06 -11.20 18.16
CA THR A 73 29.66 -9.95 17.70
C THR A 73 28.71 -8.75 17.74
N SER A 74 27.39 -8.92 17.67
CA SER A 74 26.43 -7.80 17.72
C SER A 74 26.25 -7.27 19.14
N THR A 75 26.13 -8.15 20.13
CA THR A 75 26.07 -7.79 21.55
C THR A 75 27.38 -7.19 22.01
N PHE A 76 28.52 -7.72 21.55
CA PHE A 76 29.83 -7.13 21.79
C PHE A 76 29.95 -5.72 21.20
N LYS A 77 29.52 -5.51 19.95
CA LYS A 77 29.50 -4.18 19.32
C LYS A 77 28.58 -3.20 20.03
N LEU A 78 27.43 -3.66 20.55
CA LEU A 78 26.54 -2.81 21.36
C LEU A 78 27.23 -2.42 22.68
N SER A 79 27.81 -3.40 23.38
CA SER A 79 28.54 -3.18 24.63
C SER A 79 29.68 -2.19 24.44
N LEU A 80 30.51 -2.35 23.39
CA LEU A 80 31.59 -1.44 23.05
C LEU A 80 31.11 0.01 22.81
N LYS A 81 29.93 0.17 22.20
CA LYS A 81 29.36 1.50 21.95
C LYS A 81 28.82 2.15 23.22
N ILE A 82 28.22 1.34 24.11
CA ILE A 82 27.74 1.82 25.41
C ILE A 82 28.94 2.21 26.27
N SER A 83 29.98 1.37 26.34
CA SER A 83 31.18 1.66 27.12
C SER A 83 31.93 2.88 26.58
N PHE A 84 32.01 3.04 25.25
CA PHE A 84 32.54 4.25 24.64
C PHE A 84 31.75 5.50 25.03
N GLY A 85 30.42 5.44 25.01
CA GLY A 85 29.56 6.55 25.46
C GLY A 85 29.80 6.94 26.92
N ILE A 86 29.94 5.95 27.81
CA ILE A 86 30.25 6.18 29.23
C ILE A 86 31.65 6.80 29.39
N ALA A 87 32.64 6.28 28.67
CA ALA A 87 34.01 6.80 28.72
C ALA A 87 34.07 8.27 28.26
N VAL A 88 33.36 8.61 27.18
CA VAL A 88 33.23 9.98 26.68
C VAL A 88 32.55 10.87 27.73
N LEU A 89 31.46 10.40 28.34
CA LEU A 89 30.77 11.13 29.40
C LEU A 89 31.66 11.42 30.61
N LEU A 90 32.43 10.42 31.07
CA LEU A 90 33.36 10.59 32.18
C LEU A 90 34.50 11.56 31.83
N GLY A 91 35.05 11.47 30.62
CA GLY A 91 36.10 12.38 30.15
C GLY A 91 35.63 13.83 30.08
N PHE A 92 34.47 14.09 29.47
CA PHE A 92 33.90 15.44 29.41
C PHE A 92 33.46 15.94 30.78
N SER A 93 32.90 15.09 31.64
CA SER A 93 32.53 15.49 33.00
C SER A 93 33.76 15.87 33.82
N TRP A 94 34.84 15.09 33.75
CA TRP A 94 36.10 15.45 34.40
C TRP A 94 36.68 16.77 33.86
N TRP A 95 36.61 16.98 32.55
CA TRP A 95 37.07 18.22 31.92
C TRP A 95 36.23 19.44 32.32
N THR A 96 34.90 19.30 32.41
CA THR A 96 34.03 20.39 32.91
C THR A 96 34.41 20.80 34.32
N PHE A 97 34.70 19.83 35.19
CA PHE A 97 35.11 20.10 36.57
C PHE A 97 36.44 20.86 36.61
N GLN A 98 37.42 20.47 35.79
CA GLN A 98 38.69 21.19 35.63
C GLN A 98 38.54 22.62 35.11
N LEU A 99 37.63 22.86 34.18
CA LEU A 99 37.37 24.23 33.68
C LEU A 99 36.63 25.09 34.72
N PHE A 100 35.74 24.47 35.49
CA PHE A 100 35.01 25.13 36.56
C PHE A 100 35.95 25.58 37.69
N THR A 101 36.89 24.72 38.11
CA THR A 101 37.89 25.08 39.14
C THR A 101 38.84 26.19 38.70
N LYS A 102 39.03 26.36 37.38
CA LYS A 102 39.83 27.45 36.80
C LYS A 102 39.02 28.75 36.55
N GLY A 103 37.74 28.79 36.90
CA GLY A 103 36.89 29.98 36.75
C GLY A 103 36.42 30.26 35.31
N VAL A 104 36.61 29.32 34.39
CA VAL A 104 36.32 29.51 32.96
C VAL A 104 34.90 29.00 32.64
N LEU A 105 33.88 29.73 33.12
CA LEU A 105 32.48 29.29 33.13
C LEU A 105 31.89 29.00 31.74
N ILE A 106 32.20 29.81 30.73
CA ILE A 106 31.65 29.65 29.37
C ILE A 106 32.08 28.30 28.79
N TRP A 107 33.36 27.98 28.90
CA TRP A 107 33.92 26.73 28.39
C TRP A 107 33.46 25.51 29.21
N ALA A 108 33.29 25.68 30.53
CA ALA A 108 32.69 24.65 31.37
C ALA A 108 31.24 24.33 30.93
N ALA A 109 30.44 25.35 30.63
CA ALA A 109 29.06 25.16 30.14
C ALA A 109 29.01 24.43 28.78
N VAL A 110 29.88 24.83 27.84
CA VAL A 110 29.98 24.17 26.52
C VAL A 110 30.39 22.70 26.68
N SER A 111 31.39 22.40 27.50
CA SER A 111 31.82 21.02 27.77
C SER A 111 30.72 20.21 28.48
N GLY A 112 29.91 20.84 29.32
CA GLY A 112 28.75 20.20 29.96
C GLY A 112 27.68 19.79 28.95
N LEU A 113 27.42 20.64 27.96
CA LEU A 113 26.50 20.30 26.86
C LEU A 113 26.99 19.07 26.07
N PHE A 114 28.29 18.99 25.78
CA PHE A 114 28.86 17.82 25.12
C PHE A 114 28.73 16.54 25.94
N ALA A 115 28.85 16.60 27.27
CA ALA A 115 28.61 15.44 28.13
C ALA A 115 27.16 14.94 28.02
N VAL A 116 26.18 15.86 27.99
CA VAL A 116 24.75 15.52 27.80
C VAL A 116 24.50 14.90 26.44
N ILE A 117 25.07 15.47 25.36
CA ILE A 117 24.99 14.91 24.01
C ILE A 117 25.61 13.50 23.96
N GLY A 118 26.73 13.31 24.66
CA GLY A 118 27.40 12.02 24.82
C GLY A 118 26.54 10.96 25.51
N LEU A 119 25.59 11.35 26.36
CA LEU A 119 24.62 10.45 27.01
C LEU A 119 23.47 10.09 26.04
N ILE A 120 22.98 11.06 25.28
CA ILE A 120 21.85 10.89 24.36
C ILE A 120 22.23 10.00 23.15
N LEU A 121 23.44 10.13 22.61
CA LEU A 121 23.90 9.40 21.43
C LEU A 121 23.82 7.86 21.58
N PRO A 122 24.38 7.22 22.63
CA PRO A 122 24.24 5.79 22.88
C PRO A 122 22.79 5.35 22.99
N PHE A 123 21.95 6.16 23.63
CA PHE A 123 20.52 5.87 23.77
C PHE A 123 19.80 5.87 22.41
N LEU A 124 20.09 6.85 21.54
CA LEU A 124 19.54 6.89 20.18
C LEU A 124 20.01 5.70 19.34
N ILE A 125 21.28 5.33 19.44
CA ILE A 125 21.83 4.17 18.75
C ILE A 125 21.18 2.88 19.25
N TRP A 126 21.07 2.71 20.57
CA TRP A 126 20.42 1.54 21.18
C TRP A 126 18.96 1.44 20.75
N ARG A 127 18.22 2.55 20.80
CA ARG A 127 16.83 2.61 20.33
C ARG A 127 16.72 2.21 18.86
N GLU A 128 17.65 2.64 18.01
CA GLU A 128 17.62 2.27 16.59
C GLU A 128 17.92 0.79 16.37
N VAL A 129 18.90 0.22 17.08
CA VAL A 129 19.24 -1.21 17.02
C VAL A 129 18.03 -2.04 17.46
N ARG A 130 17.39 -1.68 18.57
CA ARG A 130 16.20 -2.37 19.08
C ARG A 130 15.05 -2.35 18.07
N GLN A 131 14.79 -1.20 17.44
CA GLN A 131 13.77 -1.13 16.38
C GLN A 131 14.11 -1.99 15.17
N ARG A 132 15.40 -2.10 14.80
CA ARG A 132 15.83 -2.97 13.70
C ARG A 132 15.63 -4.44 14.03
N GLU A 133 15.87 -4.85 15.27
CA GLU A 133 15.63 -6.23 15.71
C GLU A 133 14.14 -6.59 15.65
N GLU A 134 13.25 -5.69 16.08
CA GLU A 134 11.82 -5.90 15.98
C GLU A 134 11.38 -6.07 14.51
N ILE A 135 11.83 -5.18 13.62
CA ILE A 135 11.53 -5.24 12.19
C ILE A 135 12.08 -6.53 11.56
N LYS A 136 13.33 -6.90 11.88
CA LYS A 136 13.94 -8.16 11.42
C LYS A 136 13.16 -9.38 11.91
N SER A 137 12.72 -9.38 13.17
CA SER A 137 11.94 -10.48 13.73
C SER A 137 10.56 -10.61 13.07
N ARG A 138 9.95 -9.50 12.67
CA ARG A 138 8.68 -9.48 11.91
C ARG A 138 8.90 -9.99 10.49
N ALA A 139 9.91 -9.46 9.79
CA ALA A 139 10.26 -9.88 8.43
C ALA A 139 10.62 -11.37 8.35
N GLY A 140 11.37 -11.88 9.33
CA GLY A 140 11.71 -13.29 9.41
C GLY A 140 10.49 -14.18 9.64
N ARG A 141 9.52 -13.72 10.45
CA ARG A 141 8.25 -14.43 10.65
C ARG A 141 7.39 -14.45 9.40
N THR A 142 7.27 -13.32 8.70
CA THR A 142 6.49 -13.24 7.46
C THR A 142 7.10 -14.09 6.34
N LEU A 143 8.43 -14.04 6.15
CA LEU A 143 9.11 -14.89 5.18
C LEU A 143 8.94 -16.38 5.50
N LYS A 144 9.09 -16.79 6.76
CA LYS A 144 8.84 -18.19 7.18
C LYS A 144 7.40 -18.62 6.91
N GLN A 145 6.42 -17.72 7.09
CA GLN A 145 5.03 -18.02 6.81
C GLN A 145 4.78 -18.17 5.31
N ILE A 146 5.34 -17.29 4.48
CA ILE A 146 5.25 -17.38 3.01
C ILE A 146 5.88 -18.68 2.51
N GLU A 147 7.06 -19.03 3.02
CA GLU A 147 7.74 -20.27 2.64
C GLU A 147 6.92 -21.52 2.99
N LYS A 148 6.28 -21.55 4.17
CA LYS A 148 5.38 -22.64 4.56
C LYS A 148 4.17 -22.75 3.64
N ASN A 149 3.52 -21.62 3.34
CA ASN A 149 2.37 -21.59 2.43
C ASN A 149 2.76 -22.06 1.02
N LEU A 150 3.94 -21.66 0.53
CA LEU A 150 4.44 -22.08 -0.78
C LEU A 150 4.67 -23.60 -0.82
N LYS A 151 5.32 -24.17 0.20
CA LYS A 151 5.54 -25.63 0.29
C LYS A 151 4.22 -26.40 0.35
N GLN A 152 3.23 -25.88 1.08
CA GLN A 152 1.90 -26.50 1.15
C GLN A 152 1.17 -26.48 -0.20
N SER A 153 1.25 -25.37 -0.95
CA SER A 153 0.63 -25.30 -2.28
C SER A 153 1.24 -26.29 -3.28
N HIS A 154 2.55 -26.56 -3.19
CA HIS A 154 3.20 -27.56 -4.03
C HIS A 154 2.80 -29.00 -3.68
N SER A 155 2.57 -29.31 -2.40
CA SER A 155 2.08 -30.66 -2.02
C SER A 155 0.65 -30.91 -2.52
N GLU A 156 -0.24 -29.92 -2.45
CA GLU A 156 -1.63 -30.06 -2.90
C GLU A 156 -1.72 -30.28 -4.43
N ILE A 157 -0.91 -29.57 -5.21
CA ILE A 157 -0.85 -29.74 -6.68
C ILE A 157 -0.32 -31.14 -7.06
N SER A 158 0.66 -31.66 -6.32
CA SER A 158 1.24 -32.98 -6.63
C SER A 158 0.29 -34.14 -6.32
N GLU A 159 -0.62 -34.00 -5.35
CA GLU A 159 -1.60 -35.04 -5.03
C GLU A 159 -2.79 -35.05 -6.01
N GLN A 160 -3.20 -33.88 -6.51
CA GLN A 160 -4.30 -33.80 -7.47
C GLN A 160 -3.96 -34.41 -8.84
N SER A 161 -2.68 -34.44 -9.21
CA SER A 161 -2.21 -35.09 -10.45
C SER A 161 -2.15 -36.62 -10.39
N ARG A 162 -2.40 -37.25 -9.23
CA ARG A 162 -2.32 -38.72 -9.05
C ARG A 162 -3.66 -39.44 -8.98
N LYS A 163 -4.79 -38.78 -9.27
CA LYS A 163 -6.07 -39.49 -9.36
C LYS A 163 -6.21 -40.12 -10.76
N PRO A 164 -6.10 -41.45 -10.92
CA PRO A 164 -6.18 -42.09 -12.23
C PRO A 164 -7.59 -41.99 -12.81
N ALA A 165 -7.64 -41.60 -14.08
CA ALA A 165 -8.83 -41.56 -14.90
C ALA A 165 -9.38 -42.99 -15.10
N ALA A 166 -10.47 -43.30 -14.41
CA ALA A 166 -11.34 -44.42 -14.76
C ALA A 166 -12.79 -44.02 -14.48
N SER A 167 -13.45 -43.39 -15.46
CA SER A 167 -14.91 -43.41 -15.62
C SER A 167 -15.30 -42.89 -17.00
N THR A 168 -15.26 -43.83 -17.94
CA THR A 168 -16.36 -44.23 -18.83
C THR A 168 -17.50 -43.23 -19.04
N VAL A 169 -17.48 -42.67 -20.25
CA VAL A 169 -18.60 -42.31 -21.13
C VAL A 169 -19.96 -42.90 -20.72
N SER A 170 -20.96 -42.04 -20.53
CA SER A 170 -22.34 -42.38 -20.89
C SER A 170 -23.04 -41.17 -21.52
N ILE A 171 -23.42 -41.39 -22.77
CA ILE A 171 -24.26 -40.56 -23.62
C ILE A 171 -25.69 -40.82 -23.19
N ILE A 172 -26.44 -39.79 -22.78
CA ILE A 172 -27.91 -39.81 -22.83
C ILE A 172 -28.40 -38.50 -23.44
N GLU A 173 -28.91 -38.68 -24.64
CA GLU A 173 -29.74 -37.80 -25.45
C GLU A 173 -31.14 -37.66 -24.84
N SER A 174 -31.64 -36.43 -24.69
CA SER A 174 -33.07 -36.07 -24.83
C SER A 174 -33.32 -34.59 -24.53
N ALA A 175 -33.95 -33.90 -25.48
CA ALA A 175 -34.60 -32.58 -25.35
C ALA A 175 -36.12 -32.80 -25.02
N PRO A 176 -37.01 -31.77 -24.90
CA PRO A 176 -36.83 -30.33 -25.13
C PRO A 176 -37.56 -29.34 -24.17
N VAL A 177 -37.18 -28.06 -24.28
CA VAL A 177 -38.00 -26.82 -24.13
C VAL A 177 -38.60 -26.45 -22.76
N ARG A 178 -38.04 -25.41 -22.13
CA ARG A 178 -38.78 -24.23 -21.62
C ARG A 178 -37.94 -22.96 -21.72
N ASP A 179 -38.58 -21.92 -22.25
CA ASP A 179 -38.02 -20.61 -22.58
C ASP A 179 -37.32 -19.94 -21.41
N THR A 180 -36.00 -19.79 -21.52
CA THR A 180 -35.22 -18.88 -20.70
C THR A 180 -34.62 -17.87 -21.66
N THR A 181 -34.92 -16.59 -21.48
CA THR A 181 -34.36 -15.49 -22.27
C THR A 181 -32.85 -15.42 -22.03
N ILE A 182 -32.10 -16.17 -22.83
CA ILE A 182 -30.64 -16.16 -22.87
C ILE A 182 -30.24 -14.83 -23.51
N ARG A 183 -29.82 -13.88 -22.69
CA ARG A 183 -29.02 -12.74 -23.15
C ARG A 183 -27.70 -13.32 -23.64
N VAL A 184 -27.59 -13.56 -24.94
CA VAL A 184 -26.36 -14.01 -25.61
C VAL A 184 -25.34 -12.89 -25.44
N GLU A 185 -24.58 -12.95 -24.37
CA GLU A 185 -23.41 -12.11 -24.16
C GLU A 185 -22.35 -12.59 -25.16
N GLN A 186 -22.29 -11.93 -26.32
CA GLN A 186 -21.27 -12.18 -27.34
C GLN A 186 -19.91 -11.79 -26.77
N LYS A 187 -19.33 -12.69 -25.99
CA LYS A 187 -17.99 -12.55 -25.46
C LYS A 187 -17.02 -12.75 -26.62
N ILE A 188 -16.26 -11.71 -26.93
CA ILE A 188 -15.19 -11.77 -27.93
C ILE A 188 -14.27 -12.95 -27.57
N PRO A 189 -13.90 -13.82 -28.53
CA PRO A 189 -12.94 -14.89 -28.28
C PRO A 189 -11.59 -14.26 -27.95
N ILE A 190 -11.30 -14.13 -26.65
CA ILE A 190 -10.00 -13.67 -26.16
C ILE A 190 -9.01 -14.81 -26.44
N PRO A 191 -7.88 -14.56 -27.14
CA PRO A 191 -6.85 -15.56 -27.36
C PRO A 191 -6.38 -16.16 -26.02
N GLU A 192 -6.26 -17.50 -25.96
CA GLU A 192 -5.81 -18.21 -24.75
C GLU A 192 -4.32 -17.96 -24.45
N ASP A 193 -3.53 -17.59 -25.47
CA ASP A 193 -2.12 -17.28 -25.31
C ASP A 193 -1.92 -15.99 -24.52
N SER A 194 -1.20 -16.10 -23.40
CA SER A 194 -0.82 -14.98 -22.54
C SER A 194 -0.07 -13.87 -23.27
N VAL A 195 0.72 -14.19 -24.30
CA VAL A 195 1.49 -13.21 -25.08
C VAL A 195 0.56 -12.39 -25.97
N LEU A 196 -0.31 -13.07 -26.71
CA LEU A 196 -1.31 -12.43 -27.57
C LEU A 196 -2.31 -11.61 -26.76
N ARG A 197 -2.74 -12.12 -25.59
CA ARG A 197 -3.61 -11.38 -24.68
C ARG A 197 -2.95 -10.09 -24.18
N ARG A 198 -1.68 -10.14 -23.78
CA ARG A 198 -0.95 -8.95 -23.33
C ARG A 198 -0.80 -7.94 -24.47
N HIS A 199 -0.51 -8.40 -25.68
CA HIS A 199 -0.39 -7.53 -26.85
C HIS A 199 -1.71 -6.85 -27.19
N LEU A 200 -2.81 -7.61 -27.24
CA LEU A 200 -4.16 -7.10 -27.48
C LEU A 200 -4.58 -6.06 -26.44
N LEU A 201 -4.33 -6.31 -25.15
CA LEU A 201 -4.63 -5.34 -24.09
C LEU A 201 -3.75 -4.08 -24.19
N SER A 202 -2.48 -4.23 -24.56
CA SER A 202 -1.58 -3.09 -24.78
C SER A 202 -2.04 -2.24 -25.95
N GLN A 203 -2.46 -2.86 -27.05
CA GLN A 203 -2.97 -2.18 -28.23
C GLN A 203 -4.28 -1.41 -27.91
N LEU A 204 -5.24 -2.07 -27.25
CA LEU A 204 -6.47 -1.41 -26.81
C LEU A 204 -6.17 -0.20 -25.90
N ARG A 205 -5.21 -0.32 -24.99
CA ARG A 205 -4.81 0.78 -24.12
C ARG A 205 -4.25 1.96 -24.93
N THR A 206 -3.36 1.70 -25.88
CA THR A 206 -2.79 2.77 -26.73
C THR A 206 -3.84 3.44 -27.60
N GLU A 207 -4.81 2.67 -28.11
CA GLU A 207 -5.92 3.21 -28.91
C GLU A 207 -6.86 4.06 -28.05
N VAL A 208 -7.22 3.60 -26.86
CA VAL A 208 -8.02 4.39 -25.91
C VAL A 208 -7.29 5.68 -25.55
N GLU A 209 -6.00 5.61 -25.23
CA GLU A 209 -5.18 6.80 -24.95
C GLU A 209 -5.08 7.76 -26.14
N ALA A 210 -5.09 7.26 -27.38
CA ALA A 210 -5.11 8.09 -28.59
C ALA A 210 -6.48 8.75 -28.86
N THR A 211 -7.58 8.11 -28.44
CA THR A 211 -8.94 8.68 -28.57
C THR A 211 -9.29 9.66 -27.46
N LEU A 212 -8.62 9.59 -26.32
CA LEU A 212 -8.81 10.48 -25.18
C LEU A 212 -7.95 11.75 -25.30
N PHE A 213 -8.17 12.69 -24.38
CA PHE A 213 -7.40 13.92 -24.27
C PHE A 213 -5.91 13.64 -23.98
N PRO A 214 -4.99 14.55 -24.33
CA PRO A 214 -3.56 14.39 -24.05
C PRO A 214 -3.28 14.13 -22.57
N ARG A 215 -2.30 13.25 -22.30
CA ARG A 215 -1.97 12.79 -20.95
C ARG A 215 -1.62 13.97 -20.04
N PRO A 216 -2.31 14.15 -18.89
CA PRO A 216 -2.04 15.26 -17.98
C PRO A 216 -0.70 15.08 -17.25
N ALA A 217 -0.04 16.20 -16.93
CA ALA A 217 1.26 16.22 -16.23
C ALA A 217 1.15 16.09 -14.70
N ASP A 218 0.00 16.45 -14.12
CA ASP A 218 -0.24 16.36 -12.68
C ASP A 218 -0.36 14.89 -12.24
N CYS A 219 0.35 14.51 -11.18
CA CYS A 219 0.32 13.15 -10.64
C CYS A 219 -1.06 12.71 -10.13
N VAL A 220 -1.93 13.63 -9.71
CA VAL A 220 -3.31 13.32 -9.29
C VAL A 220 -4.18 13.04 -10.51
N LEU A 221 -4.13 13.92 -11.52
CA LEU A 221 -4.86 13.74 -12.77
C LEU A 221 -4.36 12.52 -13.55
N LEU A 222 -3.06 12.20 -13.46
CA LEU A 222 -2.48 11.03 -14.11
C LEU A 222 -3.03 9.71 -13.55
N ARG A 223 -3.40 9.66 -12.27
CA ARG A 223 -4.09 8.50 -11.69
C ARG A 223 -5.52 8.38 -12.19
N HIS A 224 -6.27 9.47 -12.21
CA HIS A 224 -7.64 9.49 -12.73
C HIS A 224 -7.68 9.16 -14.22
N TYR A 225 -6.75 9.73 -14.98
CA TYR A 225 -6.57 9.40 -16.40
C TYR A 225 -6.29 7.91 -16.58
N GLY A 226 -5.42 7.32 -15.75
CA GLY A 226 -5.18 5.87 -15.74
C GLY A 226 -6.45 5.05 -15.49
N GLN A 227 -7.26 5.46 -14.51
CA GLN A 227 -8.55 4.80 -14.21
C GLN A 227 -9.55 4.94 -15.35
N LEU A 228 -9.63 6.12 -15.98
CA LEU A 228 -10.51 6.38 -17.11
C LEU A 228 -10.14 5.48 -18.30
N VAL A 229 -8.85 5.41 -18.63
CA VAL A 229 -8.30 4.55 -19.68
C VAL A 229 -8.61 3.07 -19.41
N GLU A 230 -8.44 2.62 -18.16
CA GLU A 230 -8.74 1.24 -17.77
C GLU A 230 -10.24 0.92 -17.88
N SER A 231 -11.12 1.79 -17.38
CA SER A 231 -12.57 1.60 -17.49
C SER A 231 -13.06 1.60 -18.94
N GLU A 232 -12.48 2.44 -19.79
CA GLU A 232 -12.86 2.53 -21.20
C GLU A 232 -12.35 1.31 -21.99
N ALA A 233 -11.14 0.82 -21.67
CA ALA A 233 -10.62 -0.43 -22.24
C ALA A 233 -11.49 -1.63 -21.86
N GLU A 234 -11.94 -1.72 -20.60
CA GLU A 234 -12.88 -2.75 -20.15
C GLU A 234 -14.24 -2.63 -20.84
N ASN A 235 -14.77 -1.41 -20.97
CA ASN A 235 -16.03 -1.14 -21.66
C ASN A 235 -15.99 -1.61 -23.14
N ARG A 236 -14.87 -1.37 -23.84
CA ARG A 236 -14.66 -1.85 -25.22
C ARG A 236 -14.53 -3.36 -25.33
N LEU A 237 -14.03 -4.04 -24.30
CA LEU A 237 -13.99 -5.50 -24.25
C LEU A 237 -15.38 -6.12 -24.05
N LEU A 238 -16.27 -5.42 -23.34
CA LEU A 238 -17.65 -5.87 -23.12
C LEU A 238 -18.58 -5.57 -24.29
N ASN A 239 -18.28 -4.52 -25.08
CA ASN A 239 -19.09 -4.08 -26.21
C ASN A 239 -18.39 -4.32 -27.56
N PRO A 240 -18.53 -5.53 -28.17
CA PRO A 240 -17.85 -5.89 -29.41
C PRO A 240 -18.20 -5.01 -30.61
N GLU A 241 -19.39 -4.38 -30.62
CA GLU A 241 -19.79 -3.45 -31.68
C GLU A 241 -18.90 -2.21 -31.75
N ALA A 242 -18.35 -1.77 -30.61
CA ALA A 242 -17.41 -0.66 -30.57
C ALA A 242 -16.08 -0.99 -31.27
N LEU A 243 -15.66 -2.26 -31.27
CA LEU A 243 -14.45 -2.71 -31.97
C LEU A 243 -14.68 -2.84 -33.49
N GLN A 244 -15.90 -3.14 -33.92
CA GLN A 244 -16.22 -3.29 -35.35
C GLN A 244 -16.16 -1.96 -36.09
N ARG A 245 -16.48 -0.83 -35.44
CA ARG A 245 -16.40 0.51 -36.05
C ARG A 245 -14.97 0.93 -36.45
N PHE A 246 -13.94 0.26 -35.94
CA PHE A 246 -12.54 0.67 -36.14
C PHE A 246 -11.72 -0.26 -37.05
N LYS A 247 -12.20 -1.48 -37.36
CA LYS A 247 -11.55 -2.35 -38.35
C LYS A 247 -11.57 -1.79 -39.78
N LEU A 248 -12.29 -0.69 -40.03
CA LEU A 248 -12.43 -0.10 -41.36
C LEU A 248 -11.24 0.79 -41.78
N ILE A 249 -10.29 1.09 -40.88
CA ILE A 249 -9.26 2.12 -41.15
C ILE A 249 -7.94 1.54 -41.71
N ASP A 250 -7.64 0.24 -41.50
CA ASP A 250 -6.35 -0.36 -41.91
C ASP A 250 -6.38 -1.23 -43.19
N GLY A 251 -7.44 -1.15 -44.01
CA GLY A 251 -7.38 -1.60 -45.40
C GLY A 251 -7.13 -3.11 -45.65
N ILE A 252 -7.36 -3.98 -44.66
CA ILE A 252 -7.38 -5.43 -44.89
C ILE A 252 -8.85 -5.87 -45.04
N GLU A 253 -9.28 -5.96 -46.30
CA GLU A 253 -10.60 -6.47 -46.68
C GLU A 253 -10.73 -7.94 -46.25
N ILE A 254 -11.65 -8.21 -45.31
CA ILE A 254 -12.15 -9.56 -45.06
C ILE A 254 -13.36 -9.75 -45.98
N PRO A 255 -13.45 -10.84 -46.76
CA PRO A 255 -14.54 -11.03 -47.71
C PRO A 255 -15.91 -11.07 -47.03
N ASP A 256 -16.83 -10.29 -47.60
CA ASP A 256 -18.23 -10.14 -47.20
C ASP A 256 -18.96 -11.47 -47.04
N ALA A 257 -19.39 -11.76 -45.80
CA ALA A 257 -20.48 -12.67 -45.52
C ALA A 257 -21.72 -11.84 -45.20
N ALA A 258 -22.45 -11.54 -46.27
CA ALA A 258 -23.67 -10.76 -46.28
C ALA A 258 -24.80 -11.33 -45.40
N ALA A 259 -25.68 -10.40 -45.02
CA ALA A 259 -27.09 -10.57 -44.68
C ALA A 259 -27.44 -11.13 -43.29
N SER A 260 -27.88 -10.23 -42.40
CA SER A 260 -29.27 -10.26 -41.91
C SER A 260 -29.64 -8.97 -41.18
N ALA A 261 -30.71 -8.34 -41.68
CA ALA A 261 -31.36 -7.16 -41.14
C ALA A 261 -32.38 -7.54 -40.04
N SER A 262 -32.60 -6.63 -39.08
CA SER A 262 -33.92 -6.16 -38.60
C SER A 262 -33.69 -5.24 -37.40
N ILE A 263 -33.86 -3.92 -37.50
CA ILE A 263 -35.12 -3.20 -37.25
C ILE A 263 -35.78 -3.63 -35.93
N ILE A 264 -35.43 -2.97 -34.81
CA ILE A 264 -36.36 -2.73 -33.70
C ILE A 264 -36.21 -1.29 -33.22
N ASP A 265 -37.25 -0.53 -33.52
CA ASP A 265 -37.63 0.77 -33.00
C ASP A 265 -38.06 0.62 -31.53
N VAL A 266 -37.35 1.26 -30.59
CA VAL A 266 -37.74 1.30 -29.17
C VAL A 266 -37.96 2.75 -28.74
N LYS A 267 -39.23 3.11 -28.89
CA LYS A 267 -39.97 4.24 -28.33
C LYS A 267 -39.61 4.55 -26.87
N GLU A 268 -39.05 5.73 -26.65
CA GLU A 268 -38.91 6.39 -25.36
C GLU A 268 -40.26 6.50 -24.64
N LYS A 269 -40.31 6.04 -23.38
CA LYS A 269 -41.37 6.36 -22.45
C LYS A 269 -40.77 6.79 -21.12
N SER A 270 -40.52 8.10 -21.03
CA SER A 270 -40.26 8.81 -19.78
C SER A 270 -41.50 8.76 -18.89
N SER A 271 -41.34 8.28 -17.66
CA SER A 271 -42.25 8.57 -16.56
C SER A 271 -41.45 9.14 -15.38
N PRO A 272 -41.74 10.39 -14.96
CA PRO A 272 -41.21 10.97 -13.73
C PRO A 272 -41.72 10.22 -12.50
N ILE A 273 -40.82 9.76 -11.64
CA ILE A 273 -41.14 9.23 -10.31
C ILE A 273 -41.20 10.44 -9.37
N GLU A 274 -42.42 10.83 -8.99
CA GLU A 274 -42.67 11.88 -8.01
C GLU A 274 -42.19 11.44 -6.62
N LEU A 275 -41.36 12.32 -6.05
CA LEU A 275 -40.88 12.33 -4.67
C LEU A 275 -42.04 12.59 -3.71
N ALA A 276 -42.50 11.56 -2.99
CA ALA A 276 -43.30 11.73 -1.79
C ALA A 276 -42.38 11.89 -0.57
N ILE A 277 -42.06 13.15 -0.24
CA ILE A 277 -41.47 13.57 1.04
C ILE A 277 -42.63 13.83 2.01
N VAL A 278 -42.98 12.87 2.87
CA VAL A 278 -43.73 13.14 4.10
C VAL A 278 -43.31 12.13 5.18
N GLY A 279 -42.69 12.63 6.23
CA GLY A 279 -42.38 11.85 7.42
C GLY A 279 -41.29 12.51 8.25
N THR A 280 -41.64 13.57 8.97
CA THR A 280 -40.82 14.09 10.08
C THR A 280 -40.55 12.97 11.10
N PRO A 281 -39.29 12.54 11.32
CA PRO A 281 -39.01 11.57 12.36
C PRO A 281 -39.09 12.26 13.72
N SER A 282 -40.14 11.88 14.45
CA SER A 282 -40.22 11.97 15.91
C SER A 282 -38.90 11.52 16.53
N LYS A 283 -38.38 12.32 17.47
CA LYS A 283 -37.27 11.96 18.37
C LYS A 283 -37.66 10.73 19.20
N SER A 284 -37.49 9.55 18.64
CA SER A 284 -37.42 8.32 19.40
C SER A 284 -35.95 7.99 19.58
N ASP A 285 -35.53 7.87 20.85
CA ASP A 285 -34.20 7.42 21.27
C ASP A 285 -33.97 5.97 20.82
N PHE A 286 -33.75 5.77 19.52
CA PHE A 286 -33.30 4.49 19.00
C PHE A 286 -31.87 4.29 19.46
N LYS A 287 -31.68 3.37 20.40
CA LYS A 287 -30.38 2.77 20.67
C LYS A 287 -29.87 2.20 19.36
N HIS A 288 -28.86 2.84 18.77
CA HIS A 288 -28.31 2.48 17.47
C HIS A 288 -27.49 1.19 17.61
N GLU A 289 -28.13 0.03 17.68
CA GLU A 289 -27.39 -1.24 17.69
C GLU A 289 -26.70 -1.43 16.33
N ILE A 290 -25.40 -1.71 16.36
CA ILE A 290 -24.60 -1.95 15.15
C ILE A 290 -25.07 -3.29 14.55
N PRO A 291 -25.52 -3.34 13.29
CA PRO A 291 -25.94 -4.60 12.66
C PRO A 291 -24.81 -5.64 12.65
N GLU A 292 -25.11 -6.90 12.99
CA GLU A 292 -24.12 -7.99 13.02
C GLU A 292 -23.68 -8.45 11.61
N ASP A 293 -24.56 -8.33 10.61
CA ASP A 293 -24.26 -8.71 9.23
C ASP A 293 -23.23 -7.77 8.59
N SER A 294 -22.20 -8.34 7.97
CA SER A 294 -21.14 -7.62 7.28
C SER A 294 -21.61 -6.73 6.11
N VAL A 295 -22.70 -7.09 5.43
CA VAL A 295 -23.24 -6.30 4.32
C VAL A 295 -24.00 -5.10 4.87
N LEU A 296 -24.91 -5.35 5.81
CA LEU A 296 -25.68 -4.31 6.50
C LEU A 296 -24.77 -3.36 7.28
N ARG A 297 -23.73 -3.87 7.95
CA ARG A 297 -22.73 -3.06 8.64
C ARG A 297 -21.98 -2.13 7.69
N ARG A 298 -21.62 -2.59 6.49
CA ARG A 298 -20.97 -1.74 5.47
C ARG A 298 -21.90 -0.64 5.00
N HIS A 299 -23.17 -0.97 4.74
CA HIS A 299 -24.17 0.03 4.34
C HIS A 299 -24.41 1.06 5.46
N TRP A 300 -24.58 0.59 6.70
CA TRP A 300 -24.78 1.43 7.87
C TRP A 300 -23.59 2.36 8.14
N LEU A 301 -22.34 1.87 8.06
CA LEU A 301 -21.15 2.72 8.18
C LEU A 301 -21.06 3.76 7.05
N THR A 302 -21.48 3.40 5.84
CA THR A 302 -21.52 4.33 4.70
C THR A 302 -22.58 5.40 4.93
N GLN A 303 -23.76 5.03 5.43
CA GLN A 303 -24.82 5.96 5.77
C GLN A 303 -24.40 6.93 6.88
N LEU A 304 -23.78 6.43 7.96
CA LEU A 304 -23.23 7.29 9.02
C LEU A 304 -22.18 8.25 8.48
N ARG A 305 -21.30 7.78 7.59
CA ARG A 305 -20.31 8.64 6.96
C ARG A 305 -20.97 9.75 6.16
N THR A 306 -22.00 9.43 5.36
CA THR A 306 -22.73 10.44 4.60
C THR A 306 -23.46 11.43 5.50
N GLU A 307 -24.03 10.98 6.63
CA GLU A 307 -24.69 11.86 7.60
C GLU A 307 -23.69 12.84 8.23
N ILE A 308 -22.54 12.34 8.68
CA ILE A 308 -21.43 13.18 9.19
C ILE A 308 -20.97 14.18 8.13
N GLU A 309 -20.75 13.73 6.89
CA GLU A 309 -20.36 14.58 5.76
C GLU A 309 -21.40 15.69 5.49
N THR A 310 -22.70 15.41 5.61
CA THR A 310 -23.75 16.41 5.44
C THR A 310 -23.85 17.40 6.60
N SER A 311 -23.42 17.01 7.80
CA SER A 311 -23.39 17.90 8.98
C SER A 311 -22.18 18.85 9.00
N LEU A 312 -21.13 18.50 8.25
CA LEU A 312 -19.88 19.26 8.17
C LEU A 312 -19.92 20.23 6.97
N PHE A 313 -18.85 21.01 6.83
CA PHE A 313 -18.65 21.93 5.71
C PHE A 313 -18.53 21.18 4.37
N PRO A 314 -18.87 21.82 3.23
CA PRO A 314 -18.70 21.21 1.91
C PRO A 314 -17.25 20.79 1.67
N ARG A 315 -17.07 19.67 0.96
CA ARG A 315 -15.75 19.07 0.73
C ARG A 315 -14.82 20.06 0.01
N PRO A 316 -13.61 20.35 0.55
CA PRO A 316 -12.68 21.28 -0.07
C PRO A 316 -12.07 20.71 -1.36
N THR A 317 -11.75 21.58 -2.31
CA THR A 317 -11.17 21.21 -3.62
C THR A 317 -9.67 20.89 -3.55
N GLU A 318 -8.93 21.51 -2.62
CA GLU A 318 -7.49 21.30 -2.52
C GLU A 318 -7.13 19.94 -1.91
N ALA A 319 -6.20 19.21 -2.53
CA ALA A 319 -5.82 17.86 -2.10
C ALA A 319 -5.28 17.79 -0.65
N THR A 320 -4.59 18.84 -0.17
CA THR A 320 -4.09 18.88 1.21
C THR A 320 -5.24 19.04 2.21
N LEU A 321 -6.17 19.95 1.93
CA LEU A 321 -7.36 20.16 2.77
C LEU A 321 -8.31 18.97 2.70
N GLN A 322 -8.41 18.32 1.54
CA GLN A 322 -9.20 17.10 1.36
C GLN A 322 -8.71 15.98 2.27
N ARG A 323 -7.39 15.79 2.41
CA ARG A 323 -6.85 14.80 3.36
C ARG A 323 -7.16 15.14 4.81
N HIS A 324 -7.07 16.42 5.18
CA HIS A 324 -7.43 16.85 6.54
C HIS A 324 -8.92 16.68 6.81
N TYR A 325 -9.75 16.97 5.82
CA TYR A 325 -11.20 16.75 5.87
C TYR A 325 -11.54 15.27 6.01
N ASP A 326 -10.90 14.40 5.21
CA ASP A 326 -11.08 12.95 5.31
C ASP A 326 -10.63 12.42 6.68
N GLN A 327 -9.52 12.93 7.24
CA GLN A 327 -9.07 12.60 8.61
C GLN A 327 -10.07 13.05 9.68
N LEU A 328 -10.70 14.20 9.50
CA LEU A 328 -11.71 14.73 10.42
C LEU A 328 -12.97 13.84 10.41
N ILE A 329 -13.42 13.41 9.23
CA ILE A 329 -14.54 12.47 9.09
C ILE A 329 -14.21 11.13 9.76
N GLU A 330 -13.02 10.59 9.54
CA GLU A 330 -12.59 9.33 10.17
C GLU A 330 -12.54 9.43 11.71
N ALA A 331 -12.07 10.56 12.23
CA ALA A 331 -12.04 10.83 13.66
C ALA A 331 -13.45 10.90 14.26
N GLU A 332 -14.39 11.58 13.59
CA GLU A 332 -15.77 11.64 14.07
C GLU A 332 -16.52 10.32 13.96
N LEU A 333 -16.33 9.58 12.86
CA LEU A 333 -16.88 8.24 12.72
C LEU A 333 -16.39 7.33 13.85
N ALA A 334 -15.10 7.40 14.21
CA ALA A 334 -14.55 6.65 15.33
C ALA A 334 -15.13 7.10 16.69
N SER A 335 -15.37 8.39 16.88
CA SER A 335 -16.02 8.95 18.07
C SER A 335 -17.45 8.41 18.24
N HIS A 336 -18.25 8.47 17.16
CA HIS A 336 -19.61 7.93 17.11
C HIS A 336 -19.65 6.43 17.42
N LEU A 337 -18.73 5.64 16.83
CA LEU A 337 -18.64 4.20 17.10
C LEU A 337 -18.24 3.91 18.56
N LYS A 338 -17.27 4.64 19.10
CA LYS A 338 -16.81 4.48 20.48
C LYS A 338 -17.93 4.78 21.48
N TRP A 339 -18.68 5.86 21.25
CA TRP A 339 -19.80 6.24 22.11
C TRP A 339 -20.83 5.10 22.16
N ASN A 340 -21.18 4.55 21.00
CA ASN A 340 -22.15 3.48 20.88
C ASN A 340 -21.72 2.18 21.60
N THR A 341 -20.42 1.82 21.53
CA THR A 341 -19.91 0.63 22.22
C THR A 341 -19.86 0.75 23.75
N ASN A 342 -19.76 1.97 24.31
CA ASN A 342 -19.69 2.17 25.76
C ASN A 342 -21.03 1.97 26.47
N TRP A 343 -22.15 2.02 25.74
CA TRP A 343 -23.49 1.79 26.31
C TRP A 343 -23.89 0.30 26.38
N ILE A 344 -23.07 -0.60 25.81
CA ILE A 344 -23.33 -2.06 25.79
C ILE A 344 -22.68 -2.77 27.01
N ARG A 345 -21.99 -2.03 27.89
CA ARG A 345 -21.45 -2.54 29.17
C ARG A 345 -22.20 -1.93 30.33
#